data_AF-G7VDL0-F1
#
_entry.id   AF-G7VDL0-F1
#
_cell.length_a   1.000
_cell.length_b   1.000
_cell.length_c   1.000
_cell.angle_alpha   90.00
_cell.angle_beta   90.00
_cell.angle_gamma   90.00
#
_symmetry.space_group_name_H-M   'P 1'
#
loop_
_entity.id
_entity.type
_entity.pdbx_description
1 polymer ?
#
loop_
_entity_poly.entity_id
_entity_poly.type
_entity_poly.pdbx_seq_one_letter_code
_entity_poly.pdbx_strand_id
1 'polypeptide(L)' 'MEFVEFLKTLDDPLKFYIHYSLKKIGLDLEGLEEEGALAAISKAAGPHIAEVLYGMYLEARAAKKEILLVSA' A
#
# COMPACT_ATOMS: atom_id res chain seq x y z
N MET A 1 5.22 -9.19 -5.06
CA MET A 1 4.99 -7.73 -4.94
C MET A 1 4.60 -7.55 -3.51
N GLU A 2 5.38 -6.78 -2.77
CA GLU A 2 5.11 -6.44 -1.37
C GLU A 2 4.17 -5.24 -1.29
N PHE A 3 3.46 -5.09 -0.17
CA PHE A 3 2.51 -3.98 -0.01
C PHE A 3 3.16 -2.61 -0.15
N VAL A 4 4.36 -2.39 0.42
CA VAL A 4 5.09 -1.13 0.30
C VAL A 4 5.46 -0.81 -1.15
N GLU A 5 5.81 -1.83 -1.94
CA GLU A 5 6.06 -1.66 -3.38
C GLU A 5 4.79 -1.30 -4.14
N PHE A 6 3.64 -1.91 -3.79
CA PHE A 6 2.35 -1.53 -4.35
C PHE A 6 2.03 -0.04 -4.09
N LEU A 7 2.27 0.46 -2.87
CA LEU A 7 2.01 1.86 -2.54
C LEU A 7 2.80 2.84 -3.43
N LYS A 8 4.01 2.46 -3.87
CA LYS A 8 4.82 3.25 -4.81
C LYS A 8 4.24 3.29 -6.22
N THR A 9 3.36 2.33 -6.57
CA THR A 9 2.69 2.25 -7.88
C THR A 9 1.38 3.02 -7.97
N LEU A 10 0.86 3.51 -6.84
CA LEU A 10 -0.35 4.33 -6.81
C LEU A 10 -0.20 5.62 -7.64
N ASP A 11 -1.32 6.21 -8.04
CA ASP A 11 -1.33 7.50 -8.71
C ASP A 11 -0.73 8.61 -7.82
N ASP A 12 -0.14 9.62 -8.44
CA ASP A 12 0.58 10.69 -7.75
C ASP A 12 -0.26 11.42 -6.67
N PRO A 13 -1.55 11.72 -6.87
CA PRO A 13 -2.37 12.32 -5.82
C PRO A 13 -2.52 11.44 -4.56
N LEU A 14 -2.67 10.13 -4.74
CA LEU A 14 -2.78 9.17 -3.63
C LEU A 14 -1.45 8.99 -2.91
N LYS A 15 -0.35 8.85 -3.66
CA LYS A 15 1.00 8.82 -3.06
C LYS A 15 1.29 10.07 -2.25
N PHE A 16 0.97 11.24 -2.79
CA PHE A 16 1.13 12.50 -2.08
C PHE A 16 0.32 12.53 -0.79
N TYR A 17 -0.96 12.14 -0.84
CA TYR A 17 -1.83 12.12 0.34
C TYR A 17 -1.30 11.19 1.45
N ILE A 18 -0.87 9.98 1.09
CA ILE A 18 -0.33 9.00 2.04
C ILE A 18 0.97 9.54 2.66
N HIS A 19 1.92 10.00 1.84
CA HIS A 19 3.18 10.56 2.32
C HIS A 19 2.96 11.79 3.22
N TYR A 20 2.07 12.70 2.83
CA TYR A 20 1.72 13.87 3.64
C TYR A 20 1.13 13.46 4.99
N SER A 21 0.20 12.51 5.00
CA SER A 21 -0.47 12.04 6.22
C SER A 21 0.51 11.36 7.18
N LEU A 22 1.42 10.54 6.66
CA LEU A 22 2.47 9.89 7.46
C LEU A 22 3.46 10.90 8.03
N LYS A 23 3.95 11.84 7.21
CA LYS A 23 4.87 12.89 7.66
C LYS A 23 4.28 13.77 8.75
N LYS A 24 2.97 14.05 8.70
CA LYS A 24 2.27 14.84 9.72
C LYS A 24 2.34 14.21 11.12
N ILE A 25 2.52 12.88 11.20
CA ILE A 25 2.65 12.14 12.45
C ILE A 25 4.06 11.59 12.69
N GLY A 26 5.04 12.03 11.91
CA GLY A 26 6.45 11.62 12.05
C GLY A 26 6.74 10.18 11.62
N LEU A 27 5.91 9.60 10.75
CA LEU A 27 6.13 8.26 10.19
C LEU A 27 6.56 8.34 8.72
N ASP A 28 7.17 7.26 8.26
CA ASP A 28 7.53 7.01 6.86
C ASP A 28 7.36 5.51 6.56
N LEU A 29 7.24 5.15 5.28
CA LEU A 29 7.12 3.77 4.81
C LEU A 29 8.48 3.08 4.61
N GLU A 30 9.59 3.84 4.68
CA GLU A 30 10.93 3.30 4.49
C GLU A 30 11.27 2.23 5.54
N GLY A 31 11.63 1.03 5.07
CA GLY A 31 12.05 -0.08 5.92
C GLY A 31 10.93 -0.76 6.71
N LEU A 32 9.66 -0.40 6.48
CA LEU A 32 8.53 -1.06 7.12
C LEU A 32 8.19 -2.39 6.43
N GLU A 33 7.93 -3.41 7.24
CA GLU A 33 7.28 -4.65 6.80
C GLU A 33 5.78 -4.43 6.55
N GLU A 34 5.12 -5.39 5.91
CA GLU A 34 3.71 -5.26 5.47
C GLU A 34 2.75 -4.86 6.59
N GLU A 35 2.83 -5.53 7.75
CA GLU A 35 2.00 -5.20 8.92
C GLU A 35 2.30 -3.80 9.47
N GLY A 36 3.58 -3.42 9.51
CA GLY A 36 4.02 -2.10 9.93
C GLY A 36 3.51 -0.99 9.00
N ALA A 37 3.57 -1.21 7.69
CA ALA A 37 3.05 -0.29 6.70
C ALA A 37 1.53 -0.12 6.82
N LEU A 38 0.79 -1.22 7.00
CA LEU A 38 -0.66 -1.19 7.20
C LEU A 38 -1.04 -0.43 8.47
N ALA A 39 -0.36 -0.70 9.58
CA ALA A 39 -0.57 0.00 10.85
C ALA A 39 -0.25 1.51 10.73
N ALA A 40 0.85 1.87 10.06
CA ALA A 40 1.24 3.25 9.84
C ALA A 40 0.19 4.02 9.02
N ILE A 41 -0.33 3.43 7.94
CA ILE A 41 -1.38 4.03 7.11
C ILE A 41 -2.69 4.13 7.89
N SER A 42 -3.08 3.08 8.62
CA SER A 42 -4.29 3.08 9.45
C SER A 42 -4.26 4.22 10.47
N LYS A 43 -3.09 4.45 11.09
CA LYS A 43 -2.87 5.55 12.04
C LYS A 43 -2.87 6.93 11.37
N ALA A 44 -2.29 7.06 10.17
CA ALA A 44 -2.10 8.34 9.48
C ALA A 44 -3.33 8.82 8.69
N ALA A 45 -3.95 7.91 7.94
CA ALA A 45 -5.01 8.17 6.98
C ALA A 45 -6.37 7.58 7.39
N GLY A 46 -6.39 6.73 8.43
CA GLY A 46 -7.58 6.08 8.97
C GLY A 46 -7.71 4.62 8.54
N PRO A 47 -8.42 3.80 9.35
CA PRO A 47 -8.53 2.36 9.13
C PRO A 47 -9.22 2.00 7.81
N HIS A 48 -10.25 2.75 7.41
CA HIS A 48 -10.95 2.51 6.14
C HIS A 48 -10.08 2.72 4.91
N ILE A 49 -9.19 3.73 4.93
CA ILE A 49 -8.25 3.97 3.83
C ILE A 49 -7.22 2.84 3.76
N ALA A 50 -6.72 2.41 4.92
CA ALA A 50 -5.78 1.30 5.01
C ALA A 50 -6.39 -0.01 4.46
N GLU A 51 -7.64 -0.31 4.83
CA GLU A 51 -8.38 -1.48 4.36
C GLU A 51 -8.57 -1.47 2.83
N VAL A 52 -9.01 -0.34 2.26
CA VAL A 52 -9.20 -0.19 0.81
C VAL A 52 -7.87 -0.39 0.07
N LEU A 53 -6.80 0.27 0.51
CA LEU A 53 -5.48 0.15 -0.12
C LEU A 53 -4.94 -1.28 -0.06
N TYR A 54 -5.16 -1.96 1.07
CA TYR A 54 -4.74 -3.34 1.25
C TYR A 54 -5.56 -4.29 0.36
N GLY A 55 -6.86 -4.06 0.22
CA GLY A 55 -7.71 -4.79 -0.73
C GLY A 55 -7.22 -4.67 -2.17
N MET A 56 -6.95 -3.44 -2.63
CA MET A 56 -6.39 -3.19 -3.96
C MET A 56 -5.04 -3.89 -4.18
N TYR A 57 -4.19 -3.92 -3.16
CA TYR A 57 -2.93 -4.66 -3.19
C TYR A 57 -3.15 -6.17 -3.39
N LEU A 58 -4.07 -6.77 -2.64
CA LEU A 58 -4.38 -8.19 -2.75
C LEU A 58 -4.91 -8.55 -4.14
N GLU A 59 -5.79 -7.72 -4.71
CA GLU A 59 -6.29 -7.89 -6.07
C GLU A 59 -5.16 -7.79 -7.11
N ALA A 60 -4.31 -6.76 -7.02
CA ALA A 60 -3.18 -6.59 -7.93
C ALA A 60 -2.16 -7.75 -7.82
N ARG A 61 -1.94 -8.26 -6.61
CA ARG A 61 -1.08 -9.42 -6.36
C ARG A 61 -1.68 -10.71 -6.94
N ALA A 62 -3.00 -10.88 -6.85
CA ALA A 62 -3.71 -12.03 -7.41
C ALA A 62 -3.73 -11.99 -8.95
N ALA A 63 -4.06 -10.85 -9.55
CA ALA A 63 -4.05 -10.67 -11.00
C ALA A 63 -2.66 -10.96 -11.60
N LYS A 64 -1.59 -10.50 -10.95
CA LYS A 64 -0.22 -10.82 -11.38
C LYS A 64 0.10 -12.32 -11.31
N LYS A 65 -0.45 -13.05 -10.33
CA LYS A 65 -0.32 -14.52 -10.25
C LYS A 65 -1.08 -15.21 -11.37
N GLU A 66 -2.29 -14.77 -11.69
CA GLU A 66 -3.08 -15.34 -12.78
C GLU A 66 -2.39 -15.17 -14.14
N ILE A 67 -1.85 -13.99 -14.44
CA ILE A 67 -1.10 -13.74 -15.69
C ILE A 67 0.10 -14.70 -15.82
N LEU A 68 0.79 -14.99 -14.73
CA LEU A 68 1.91 -15.94 -14.71
C LEU A 68 1.47 -17.40 -14.91
N LEU A 69 0.27 -17.77 -14.46
CA LEU A 69 -0.28 -19.13 -14.59
C LEU A 69 -0.84 -19.42 -15.99
N VAL A 70 -1.25 -18.39 -16.73
CA VAL A 70 -1.82 -18.51 -18.08
C VAL A 70 -0.72 -18.50 -19.17
N SER A 71 0.55 -18.26 -18.79
CA SER A 71 1.69 -18.14 -19.71
C SER A 71 2.54 -19.42 -19.86
N ALA A 72 1.92 -20.61 -19.87
CA ALA A 72 2.61 -21.90 -19.99
C ALA A 72 2.04 -22.77 -21.12
#